data_AF-A0A6P1DP18-F1
#
_entry.id   AF-A0A6P1DP18-F1
#
_cell.length_a   1.000
_cell.length_b   1.000
_cell.length_c   1.000
_cell.angle_alpha   90.00
_cell.angle_beta   90.00
_cell.angle_gamma   90.00
#
_symmetry.space_group_name_H-M   'P 1'
#
loop_
_entity.id
_entity.type
_entity.pdbx_description
1 polymer ?
#
loop_
_entity_poly.entity_id
_entity_poly.type
_entity_poly.pdbx_seq_one_letter_code
_entity_poly.pdbx_strand_id
1 'polypeptide(L)'
;TGNNQENAAYPSGMCAERVAIWKVSSDFPHKKILKLAISASSSSQILKEPVAPCGACRQTLSEYEIKQKAKIEVYFMGEEGEIIKTDSVLDLLPIAFDKTFL
;
A
#
# COMPACT_ATOMS: atom_id res chain seq x y z
N THR A 1 6.00 5.11 -8.86
CA THR A 1 6.52 5.11 -7.48
C THR A 1 5.85 6.22 -6.69
N GLY A 2 5.93 6.18 -5.37
CA GLY A 2 5.43 7.20 -4.44
C GLY A 2 6.22 7.15 -3.14
N ASN A 3 6.17 8.23 -2.36
CA ASN A 3 6.75 8.34 -1.03
C ASN A 3 5.73 9.04 -0.10
N ASN A 4 5.96 9.02 1.21
CA ASN A 4 5.10 9.73 2.14
C ASN A 4 5.21 11.25 1.91
N GLN A 5 4.05 11.91 1.98
CA GLN A 5 3.90 13.35 1.87
C GLN A 5 3.31 13.86 3.18
N GLU A 6 4.13 14.58 3.94
CA GLU A 6 3.77 15.07 5.26
C GLU A 6 3.06 16.42 5.19
N ASN A 7 2.30 16.75 6.24
CA ASN A 7 1.64 18.04 6.37
C ASN A 7 1.61 18.49 7.83
N ALA A 8 1.63 19.81 8.06
CA ALA A 8 1.49 20.39 9.40
C ALA A 8 0.16 20.00 10.06
N ALA A 9 -0.92 19.89 9.28
CA ALA A 9 -2.16 19.28 9.72
C ALA A 9 -2.06 17.76 9.52
N TYR A 10 -1.72 17.02 10.57
CA TYR A 10 -1.38 15.59 10.48
C TYR A 10 -2.39 14.71 9.73
N PRO A 11 -3.72 14.91 9.84
CA PRO A 11 -4.69 14.13 9.05
C PRO A 11 -4.60 14.33 7.53
N SER A 12 -3.97 15.41 7.07
CA SER A 12 -3.77 15.74 5.66
C SER A 12 -2.55 15.04 5.05
N GLY A 13 -1.76 14.34 5.86
CA GLY A 13 -0.62 13.56 5.39
C GLY A 13 -1.03 12.32 4.60
N MET A 14 -0.18 11.93 3.65
CA MET A 14 -0.42 10.82 2.73
C MET A 14 0.75 9.84 2.75
N CYS A 15 0.47 8.56 2.95
CA CYS A 15 1.50 7.53 2.93
C CYS A 15 1.93 7.20 1.50
N ALA A 16 3.12 6.61 1.37
CA ALA A 16 3.74 6.27 0.08
C ALA A 16 2.86 5.40 -0.82
N GLU A 17 2.15 4.43 -0.23
CA GLU A 17 1.29 3.48 -0.92
C GLU A 17 0.13 4.19 -1.61
N ARG A 18 -0.52 5.13 -0.90
CA ARG A 18 -1.63 5.92 -1.42
C ARG A 18 -1.16 6.85 -2.54
N VAL A 19 -0.01 7.49 -2.37
CA VAL A 19 0.59 8.32 -3.44
C VAL A 19 0.91 7.48 -4.68
N ALA A 20 1.50 6.30 -4.51
CA ALA A 20 1.88 5.42 -5.62
C ALA A 20 0.65 4.88 -6.38
N ILE A 21 -0.36 4.37 -5.67
CA ILE A 21 -1.54 3.74 -6.28
C ILE A 21 -2.41 4.77 -7.01
N TRP A 22 -2.53 5.98 -6.47
CA TRP A 22 -3.29 7.06 -7.12
C TRP A 22 -2.58 7.57 -8.36
N LYS A 23 -1.25 7.74 -8.30
CA LYS A 23 -0.46 8.12 -9.47
C LYS A 23 -0.62 7.12 -10.61
N VAL A 24 -0.38 5.82 -10.37
CA VAL A 24 -0.50 4.81 -11.44
C VAL A 24 -1.92 4.72 -11.99
N SER A 25 -2.93 4.89 -11.13
CA SER A 25 -4.33 4.86 -11.56
C SER A 25 -4.75 6.08 -12.36
N SER A 26 -4.15 7.24 -12.11
CA SER A 26 -4.35 8.46 -12.89
C SER A 26 -3.64 8.39 -14.23
N ASP A 27 -2.37 7.97 -14.23
CA ASP A 27 -1.53 7.92 -15.42
C ASP A 27 -1.95 6.77 -16.37
N PHE A 28 -2.44 5.66 -15.81
CA PHE A 28 -2.75 4.43 -16.54
C PHE A 28 -4.10 3.80 -16.12
N PRO A 29 -5.24 4.49 -16.34
CA PRO A 29 -6.55 4.11 -15.77
C PRO A 29 -7.10 2.75 -16.20
N HIS A 30 -6.57 2.15 -17.26
CA HIS A 30 -7.01 0.85 -17.79
C HIS A 30 -5.98 -0.27 -17.59
N LYS A 31 -4.87 0.00 -16.91
CA LYS A 31 -3.85 -1.01 -16.62
C LYS A 31 -4.11 -1.64 -15.25
N LYS A 32 -3.93 -2.95 -15.19
CA LYS A 32 -4.00 -3.70 -13.93
C LYS A 32 -2.69 -3.51 -13.15
N ILE A 33 -2.80 -3.29 -11.86
CA ILE A 33 -1.66 -3.37 -10.95
C ILE A 33 -1.45 -4.85 -10.62
N LEU A 34 -0.26 -5.37 -10.87
CA LEU A 34 0.06 -6.77 -10.60
C LEU A 34 0.72 -6.95 -9.24
N LYS A 35 1.62 -6.03 -8.89
CA LYS A 35 2.45 -6.09 -7.69
C LYS A 35 2.67 -4.70 -7.12
N LEU A 36 2.80 -4.61 -5.80
CA LEU A 36 3.21 -3.43 -5.06
C LEU A 36 4.41 -3.80 -4.18
N ALA A 37 5.48 -3.02 -4.24
CA ALA A 37 6.62 -3.16 -3.35
C ALA A 37 6.73 -1.92 -2.44
N ILE A 38 6.90 -2.16 -1.14
CA ILE A 38 6.98 -1.16 -0.09
C ILE A 38 8.30 -1.35 0.65
N SER A 39 9.04 -0.26 0.83
CA SER A 39 10.21 -0.24 1.70
C SER A 39 10.17 1.05 2.52
N ALA A 40 10.67 0.96 3.74
CA ALA A 40 10.79 2.09 4.65
C ALA A 40 12.23 2.18 5.13
N SER A 41 12.74 3.41 5.19
CA SER A 41 14.04 3.72 5.79
C SER A 41 13.87 4.78 6.87
N SER A 42 14.84 4.86 7.77
CA SER A 42 14.86 5.88 8.82
C SER A 42 16.24 6.54 8.88
N SER A 43 16.25 7.85 9.14
CA SER A 43 17.49 8.58 9.36
C SER A 43 18.14 8.30 10.73
N SER A 44 17.39 7.71 11.66
CA SER A 44 17.86 7.45 13.04
C SER A 44 18.33 6.02 13.29
N GLN A 45 17.89 5.06 12.49
CA GLN A 45 18.21 3.65 12.66
C GLN A 45 17.97 2.86 11.37
N ILE A 46 18.73 1.78 11.17
CA ILE A 46 18.48 0.83 10.07
C ILE A 46 17.25 -0.01 10.44
N LEU A 47 16.23 0.02 9.59
CA LEU A 47 15.04 -0.80 9.74
C LEU A 47 15.28 -2.18 9.13
N LYS A 48 15.42 -3.21 9.97
CA LYS A 48 15.59 -4.62 9.53
C LYS A 48 14.28 -5.40 9.50
N GLU A 49 13.29 -4.91 10.25
CA GLU A 49 11.97 -5.53 10.33
C GLU A 49 11.07 -5.00 9.20
N PRO A 50 10.25 -5.86 8.58
CA PRO A 50 9.30 -5.46 7.55
C PRO A 50 8.28 -4.42 8.04
N VAL A 51 8.17 -3.30 7.32
CA VAL A 51 7.18 -2.26 7.63
C VAL A 51 5.91 -2.51 6.84
N ALA A 52 4.89 -3.06 7.52
CA ALA A 52 3.59 -3.33 6.91
C ALA A 52 2.80 -2.03 6.62
N PRO A 53 1.98 -2.00 5.56
CA PRO A 53 1.14 -0.85 5.26
C PRO A 53 0.15 -0.56 6.39
N CYS A 54 -0.14 0.72 6.64
CA CYS A 54 -1.08 1.13 7.67
C CYS A 54 -2.54 0.79 7.28
N GLY A 55 -3.47 0.81 8.25
CA GLY A 55 -4.88 0.45 8.00
C GLY A 55 -5.55 1.24 6.88
N ALA A 56 -5.31 2.55 6.80
CA ALA A 56 -5.86 3.39 5.74
C ALA A 56 -5.30 3.03 4.34
N CYS A 57 -4.02 2.66 4.27
CA CYS A 57 -3.42 2.17 3.03
C CYS A 57 -3.99 0.81 2.63
N ARG A 58 -4.14 -0.13 3.58
CA ARG A 58 -4.76 -1.43 3.31
C ARG A 58 -6.16 -1.29 2.74
N GLN A 59 -7.00 -0.43 3.33
CA GLN A 59 -8.34 -0.16 2.81
C GLN A 59 -8.31 0.52 1.44
N THR A 60 -7.39 1.46 1.20
CA THR A 60 -7.29 2.11 -0.11
C THR A 60 -6.86 1.10 -1.19
N LEU A 61 -5.87 0.26 -0.89
CA LEU A 61 -5.34 -0.72 -1.82
C LEU A 61 -6.37 -1.83 -2.12
N SER A 62 -7.17 -2.25 -1.13
CA SER A 62 -8.19 -3.29 -1.33
C SER A 62 -9.25 -2.85 -2.34
N GLU A 63 -9.64 -1.57 -2.32
CA GLU A 63 -10.56 -1.00 -3.32
C GLU A 63 -10.04 -1.16 -4.75
N TYR A 64 -8.72 -0.96 -4.96
CA TYR A 64 -8.11 -1.14 -6.28
C TYR A 64 -8.09 -2.60 -6.70
N GLU A 65 -7.76 -3.51 -5.78
CA GLU A 65 -7.78 -4.95 -6.04
C GLU A 65 -9.19 -5.44 -6.42
N ILE A 66 -10.20 -5.05 -5.63
CA ILE A 66 -11.61 -5.39 -5.85
C ILE A 66 -12.08 -4.82 -7.20
N LYS A 67 -11.79 -3.54 -7.47
CA LYS A 67 -12.21 -2.85 -8.70
C LYS A 67 -11.64 -3.52 -9.95
N GLN A 68 -10.36 -3.92 -9.94
CA GLN A 68 -9.73 -4.54 -11.10
C GLN A 68 -10.03 -6.05 -11.25
N LYS A 69 -10.71 -6.66 -10.25
CA LYS A 69 -11.06 -8.09 -10.20
C LYS A 69 -9.85 -9.01 -10.42
N ALA A 70 -8.71 -8.62 -9.85
CA ALA A 70 -7.46 -9.37 -9.95
C ALA A 70 -6.59 -9.03 -8.75
N LYS A 71 -5.94 -10.05 -8.18
CA LYS A 71 -5.07 -9.90 -7.01
C LYS A 71 -3.90 -8.95 -7.29
N ILE A 72 -3.50 -8.20 -6.27
CA ILE A 72 -2.27 -7.41 -6.24
C ILE A 72 -1.34 -8.06 -5.23
N GLU A 73 -0.23 -8.63 -5.68
CA GLU A 73 0.78 -9.15 -4.76
C GLU A 73 1.45 -7.99 -4.02
N VAL A 74 1.60 -8.09 -2.70
CA VAL A 74 2.25 -7.05 -1.90
C VAL A 74 3.53 -7.58 -1.31
N TYR A 75 4.61 -6.84 -1.53
CA TYR A 75 5.93 -7.08 -0.97
C TYR A 75 6.24 -5.92 -0.04
N PHE A 76 6.67 -6.19 1.18
CA PHE A 76 7.09 -5.14 2.11
C PHE A 76 8.28 -5.57 2.95
N MET A 77 9.18 -4.62 3.18
CA MET A 77 10.41 -4.82 3.92
C MET A 77 10.83 -3.52 4.64
N GLY A 78 11.83 -3.64 5.51
CA GLY A 78 12.56 -2.48 6.02
C GLY A 78 13.53 -1.91 4.98
N GLU A 79 14.58 -1.25 5.46
CA GLU A 79 15.72 -0.81 4.66
C GLU A 79 16.61 -2.00 4.27
N GLU A 80 16.71 -2.95 5.20
CA GLU A 80 17.39 -4.23 5.04
C GLU A 80 16.51 -5.37 5.60
N GLY A 81 16.97 -6.61 5.47
CA GLY A 81 16.36 -7.76 6.15
C GLY A 81 15.36 -8.53 5.31
N GLU A 82 14.39 -9.14 5.98
CA GLU A 82 13.43 -10.04 5.34
C GLU A 82 12.40 -9.29 4.50
N ILE A 83 11.92 -9.96 3.46
CA ILE A 83 10.83 -9.47 2.62
C ILE A 83 9.62 -10.34 2.92
N ILE A 84 8.53 -9.71 3.39
CA ILE A 84 7.25 -10.39 3.48
C ILE A 84 6.50 -10.20 2.16
N LYS A 85 5.90 -11.29 1.69
CA LYS A 85 5.10 -11.34 0.48
C LYS A 85 3.70 -11.85 0.79
N THR A 86 2.68 -11.17 0.28
CA THR A 86 1.30 -11.66 0.24
C THR A 86 0.86 -11.91 -1.21
N ASP A 87 -0.09 -12.83 -1.39
CA ASP A 87 -0.66 -13.13 -2.71
C ASP A 87 -1.70 -12.08 -3.13
N SER A 88 -2.28 -11.38 -2.15
CA SER A 88 -3.33 -10.39 -2.32
C SER A 88 -3.22 -9.29 -1.26
N VAL A 89 -3.75 -8.11 -1.56
CA VAL A 89 -3.96 -7.04 -0.59
C VAL A 89 -4.98 -7.44 0.48
N LEU A 90 -5.99 -8.25 0.12
CA LEU A 90 -7.02 -8.71 1.05
C LEU A 90 -6.45 -9.64 2.13
N ASP A 91 -5.31 -10.29 1.90
CA ASP A 91 -4.59 -11.06 2.92
C ASP A 91 -4.11 -10.16 4.08
N LEU A 92 -3.92 -8.86 3.84
CA LEU A 92 -3.52 -7.87 4.84
C LEU A 92 -4.71 -7.25 5.58
N LEU A 93 -5.93 -7.45 5.10
CA LEU A 93 -7.16 -6.84 5.61
C LEU A 93 -8.28 -7.89 5.74
N PRO A 94 -8.20 -8.79 6.74
CA PRO A 94 -9.20 -9.83 6.93
C PRO A 94 -10.57 -9.19 7.22
N ILE A 95 -11.63 -9.77 6.64
CA ILE A 95 -13.01 -9.27 6.79
C ILE A 95 -13.11 -7.80 6.31
N ALA A 96 -12.55 -7.54 5.13
CA ALA A 96 -12.49 -6.20 4.55
C ALA A 96 -13.88 -5.56 4.41
N PHE A 97 -13.98 -4.28 4.75
CA PHE A 97 -15.15 -3.47 4.46
C PHE A 97 -15.19 -3.12 2.97
N ASP A 98 -16.34 -3.33 2.33
CA ASP A 98 -16.55 -3.02 0.93
C ASP A 98 -17.97 -2.47 0.69
N LYS A 99 -18.34 -2.33 -0.60
CA LYS A 99 -19.64 -1.79 -1.00
C LYS A 99 -20.86 -2.62 -0.55
N THR A 100 -20.68 -3.85 -0.10
CA THR A 100 -21.81 -4.69 0.38
C THR A 100 -22.34 -4.23 1.74
N PHE A 101 -21.62 -3.38 2.45
CA PHE A 101 -21.99 -2.81 3.74
C PHE A 101 -22.64 -1.42 3.65
N LEU A 102 -22.84 -0.89 2.44
CA LEU A 102 -23.45 0.42 2.14
C LEU A 102 -24.78 0.24 1.43
#